data_AF-A0A1S2ULS7-F1
#
_entry.id   AF-A0A1S2ULS7-F1
#
_cell.length_a   1.000
_cell.length_b   1.000
_cell.length_c   1.000
_cell.angle_alpha   90.00
_cell.angle_beta   90.00
_cell.angle_gamma   90.00
#
_symmetry.space_group_name_H-M   'P 1'
#
loop_
_entity.id
_entity.type
_entity.pdbx_description
1 polymer ?
#
loop_
_entity_poly.entity_id
_entity_poly.type
_entity_poly.pdbx_seq_one_letter_code
_entity_poly.pdbx_strand_id
1 'polypeptide(L)'
;MRRLLFACLLMGAAHVFAFDRLQVEGYTLPNGLQLLLKPGTERGHVAIRLVVGVGLDDFTCEEKELPHLLEHLLFSGIDGGGEGNLEDRMQALGGEWNAYTSNADTTFVIEAPAQNQRKVLDLLLAILTRTQLTDANINAAKQVVEREDGGHYSHLQRLLDRQDLGHTASNQLAVELGLKCAERAEVSHLTRDQLETLRKNWYAPNNMTLIIVGDLDKLLPAYLERTYGQLVPVEPSEHLPLPEIQHAAASHRDLIHGWVGDGAKLHWLFPEPVLDDQHDETYNLLKDYLDWALYRQLRLKHGLSYGPWSEREVLGGVGFLSLNADLERDRLPEAEHVLQALKAQLLKDGLDPAAFARLQQAAIARQAWAVQGNSALADYYWSASGDYADGHFSDPVKRIKAVSLDQTNQAMRQVFDQPGYWRIEKPLLSYDTLTWIGAGVLGLIAIGVGAIRLYRKRIA
;
A
#
# COMPACT_ATOMS: atom_id res chain seq x y z
N MET A 1 12.89 64.99 4.44
CA MET A 1 12.55 63.99 3.39
C MET A 1 13.27 62.65 3.55
N ARG A 2 14.54 62.59 4.02
CA ARG A 2 15.28 61.32 4.22
C ARG A 2 14.77 60.37 5.33
N ARG A 3 14.00 60.87 6.31
CA ARG A 3 13.46 60.04 7.41
C ARG A 3 12.10 59.38 7.11
N LEU A 4 11.39 59.83 6.08
CA LEU A 4 10.12 59.24 5.65
C LEU A 4 10.31 58.01 4.73
N LEU A 5 11.41 57.95 3.99
CA LEU A 5 11.74 56.82 3.11
C LEU A 5 12.10 55.53 3.88
N PHE A 6 12.62 55.63 5.11
CA PHE A 6 12.95 54.46 5.93
C PHE A 6 11.71 53.83 6.59
N ALA A 7 10.67 54.61 6.87
CA ALA A 7 9.42 54.11 7.43
C ALA A 7 8.58 53.35 6.39
N CYS A 8 8.62 53.76 5.11
CA CYS A 8 7.96 53.03 4.03
C CYS A 8 8.67 51.70 3.66
N LEU A 9 9.96 51.54 3.98
CA LEU A 9 10.70 50.29 3.76
C LEU A 9 10.40 49.22 4.81
N LEU A 10 9.95 49.60 6.02
CA LEU A 10 9.56 48.67 7.09
C LEU A 10 8.09 48.23 7.02
N MET A 11 7.22 48.95 6.30
CA MET A 11 5.83 48.54 6.05
C MET A 11 5.67 47.63 4.82
N GLY A 12 6.75 47.43 4.05
CA GLY A 12 6.76 46.58 2.84
C GLY A 12 7.30 45.16 3.05
N ALA A 13 7.69 44.80 4.26
CA ALA A 13 7.95 43.41 4.60
C ALA A 13 6.61 42.73 4.83
N ALA A 14 5.90 42.39 3.75
CA ALA A 14 4.94 41.29 3.83
C ALA A 14 5.72 40.14 4.45
N HIS A 15 5.32 39.72 5.65
CA HIS A 15 5.78 38.46 6.20
C HIS A 15 5.43 37.43 5.14
N VAL A 16 6.43 37.03 4.36
CA VAL A 16 6.37 35.76 3.63
C VAL A 16 6.34 34.76 4.76
N PHE A 17 5.14 34.44 5.23
CA PHE A 17 4.95 33.28 6.09
C PHE A 17 5.53 32.13 5.28
N ALA A 18 6.67 31.64 5.73
CA ALA A 18 7.23 30.42 5.18
C ALA A 18 6.11 29.39 5.26
N PHE A 19 5.79 28.76 4.13
CA PHE A 19 4.77 27.74 4.09
C PHE A 19 5.22 26.59 4.98
N ASP A 20 4.72 26.55 6.20
CA ASP A 20 5.02 25.48 7.14
C ASP A 20 4.02 24.36 6.91
N ARG A 21 4.48 23.26 6.31
CA ARG A 21 3.62 22.08 6.08
C ARG A 21 3.15 21.45 7.38
N LEU A 22 3.88 21.63 8.49
CA LEU A 22 3.60 20.97 9.76
C LEU A 22 2.43 21.61 10.51
N GLN A 23 2.13 22.88 10.26
CA GLN A 23 1.00 23.58 10.87
C GLN A 23 -0.26 23.45 10.00
N VAL A 24 -1.37 22.97 10.57
CA VAL A 24 -2.67 22.86 9.88
C VAL A 24 -3.79 23.37 10.78
N GLU A 25 -4.85 23.93 10.19
CA GLU A 25 -6.05 24.26 10.96
C GLU A 25 -6.91 23.00 11.07
N GLY A 26 -6.81 22.30 12.20
CA GLY A 26 -7.63 21.11 12.45
C GLY A 26 -8.56 21.27 13.65
N TYR A 27 -9.80 20.84 13.49
CA TYR A 27 -10.82 20.86 14.53
C TYR A 27 -11.94 19.86 14.24
N THR A 28 -12.70 19.50 15.27
CA THR A 28 -13.82 18.55 15.16
C THR A 28 -15.15 19.30 15.20
N LEU A 29 -16.05 19.00 14.28
CA LEU A 29 -17.42 19.53 14.31
C LEU A 29 -18.23 18.90 15.46
N PRO A 30 -19.35 19.51 15.91
CA PRO A 30 -20.19 18.96 16.97
C PRO A 30 -20.73 17.54 16.70
N ASN A 31 -20.83 17.14 15.43
CA ASN A 31 -21.25 15.79 15.04
C ASN A 31 -20.07 14.79 14.93
N GLY A 32 -18.86 15.17 15.36
CA GLY A 32 -17.69 14.31 15.40
C GLY A 32 -16.84 14.29 14.12
N LEU A 33 -17.26 14.94 13.03
CA LEU A 33 -16.46 15.04 11.81
C LEU A 33 -15.16 15.80 12.08
N GLN A 34 -14.03 15.14 11.82
CA GLN A 34 -12.71 15.77 11.91
C GLN A 34 -12.42 16.55 10.63
N LEU A 35 -12.00 17.80 10.76
CA LEU A 35 -11.60 18.66 9.65
C LEU A 35 -10.12 18.98 9.76
N LEU A 36 -9.40 18.88 8.64
CA LEU A 36 -8.03 19.37 8.48
C LEU A 36 -7.97 20.32 7.28
N LEU A 37 -7.83 21.62 7.54
CA LEU A 37 -7.85 22.67 6.52
C LEU A 37 -6.46 23.29 6.40
N LYS A 38 -5.89 23.24 5.18
CA LYS A 38 -4.61 23.85 4.88
C LYS A 38 -4.71 24.78 3.68
N PRO A 39 -4.61 26.11 3.88
CA PRO A 39 -4.36 27.03 2.77
C PRO A 39 -3.05 26.64 2.07
N GLY A 40 -3.12 26.29 0.79
CA GLY A 40 -2.00 25.84 -0.03
C GLY A 40 -1.20 27.00 -0.65
N THR A 41 -0.10 26.66 -1.32
CA THR A 41 0.73 27.64 -2.05
C THR A 41 0.33 27.78 -3.51
N GLU A 42 -0.31 26.77 -4.09
CA GLU A 42 -0.79 26.73 -5.46
C GLU A 42 -2.18 27.38 -5.55
N ARG A 43 -2.32 28.40 -6.40
CA ARG A 43 -3.58 29.14 -6.56
C ARG A 43 -4.52 28.46 -7.54
N GLY A 44 -5.81 28.62 -7.31
CA GLY A 44 -6.85 28.16 -8.25
C GLY A 44 -7.17 26.66 -8.19
N HIS A 45 -6.55 25.92 -7.28
CA HIS A 45 -6.70 24.47 -7.15
C HIS A 45 -6.96 24.07 -5.69
N VAL A 46 -7.73 22.99 -5.48
CA VAL A 46 -7.95 22.36 -4.17
C VAL A 46 -7.88 20.84 -4.29
N ALA A 47 -7.14 20.23 -3.36
CA ALA A 47 -7.12 18.80 -3.11
C ALA A 47 -8.00 18.48 -1.91
N ILE A 48 -8.90 17.52 -2.05
CA ILE A 48 -9.83 17.06 -1.01
C ILE A 48 -9.60 15.57 -0.80
N ARG A 49 -9.48 15.16 0.47
CA ARG A 49 -9.57 13.76 0.91
C ARG A 49 -10.69 13.65 1.91
N LEU A 50 -11.67 12.80 1.64
CA LEU A 50 -12.57 12.33 2.68
C LEU A 50 -12.19 10.90 3.02
N VAL A 51 -11.70 10.71 4.23
CA VAL A 51 -11.30 9.41 4.73
C VAL A 51 -12.36 8.88 5.67
N VAL A 52 -12.85 7.68 5.39
CA VAL A 52 -13.77 6.93 6.25
C VAL A 52 -12.95 5.85 6.94
N GLY A 53 -12.99 5.80 8.28
CA GLY A 53 -12.25 4.83 9.09
C GLY A 53 -12.86 3.44 9.03
N VAL A 54 -12.92 2.86 7.83
CA VAL A 54 -13.37 1.50 7.56
C VAL A 54 -12.53 0.93 6.42
N GLY A 55 -11.89 -0.21 6.62
CA GLY A 55 -11.06 -0.86 5.61
C GLY A 55 -11.29 -2.37 5.56
N LEU A 56 -10.48 -3.06 4.76
CA LEU A 56 -10.60 -4.52 4.58
C LEU A 56 -10.36 -5.31 5.89
N ASP A 57 -9.58 -4.78 6.84
CA ASP A 57 -9.25 -5.48 8.08
C ASP A 57 -10.35 -5.37 9.15
N ASP A 58 -11.40 -4.58 8.91
CA ASP A 58 -12.58 -4.49 9.77
C ASP A 58 -13.60 -5.62 9.55
N PHE A 59 -13.33 -6.51 8.60
CA PHE A 59 -14.24 -7.58 8.20
C PHE A 59 -13.58 -8.95 8.23
N THR A 60 -14.41 -9.97 8.43
CA THR A 60 -13.98 -11.37 8.34
C THR A 60 -13.57 -11.73 6.91
N CYS A 61 -12.84 -12.82 6.70
CA CYS A 61 -12.47 -13.27 5.37
C CYS A 61 -13.66 -13.52 4.42
N GLU A 62 -14.86 -13.81 4.95
CA GLU A 62 -16.08 -13.98 4.15
C GLU A 62 -16.66 -12.63 3.70
N GLU A 63 -16.44 -11.58 4.47
CA GLU A 63 -17.02 -10.25 4.27
C GLU A 63 -15.97 -9.19 3.87
N LYS A 64 -14.73 -9.61 3.61
CA LYS A 64 -13.56 -8.73 3.44
C LYS A 64 -13.72 -7.70 2.33
N GLU A 65 -14.47 -8.01 1.27
CA GLU A 65 -14.73 -7.11 0.14
C GLU A 65 -15.93 -6.16 0.35
N LEU A 66 -16.63 -6.20 1.49
CA LEU A 66 -17.76 -5.30 1.76
C LEU A 66 -17.43 -3.80 1.60
N PRO A 67 -16.35 -3.26 2.21
CA PRO A 67 -16.02 -1.83 2.10
C PRO A 67 -15.67 -1.43 0.67
N HIS A 68 -14.92 -2.28 -0.03
CA HIS A 68 -14.54 -2.08 -1.43
C HIS A 68 -15.76 -2.13 -2.37
N LEU A 69 -16.66 -3.09 -2.18
CA LEU A 69 -17.89 -3.16 -2.97
C LEU A 69 -18.80 -1.95 -2.73
N LEU A 70 -18.88 -1.45 -1.48
CA LEU A 70 -19.63 -0.24 -1.17
C LEU A 70 -19.01 0.99 -1.83
N GLU A 71 -17.68 1.10 -1.84
CA GLU A 71 -16.97 2.16 -2.54
C GLU A 71 -17.40 2.26 -4.01
N HIS A 72 -17.31 1.16 -4.78
CA HIS A 72 -17.81 1.12 -6.17
C HIS A 72 -19.29 1.52 -6.27
N LEU A 73 -20.11 1.01 -5.36
CA LEU A 73 -21.54 1.28 -5.37
C LEU A 73 -21.86 2.76 -5.17
N LEU A 74 -21.06 3.49 -4.38
CA LEU A 74 -21.27 4.92 -4.15
C LEU A 74 -21.14 5.73 -5.45
N PHE A 75 -20.32 5.28 -6.41
CA PHE A 75 -20.21 5.88 -7.75
C PHE A 75 -21.27 5.43 -8.76
N SER A 76 -22.22 4.57 -8.37
CA SER A 76 -23.25 4.07 -9.29
C SER A 76 -24.32 5.09 -9.71
N GLY A 77 -24.42 6.25 -9.05
CA GLY A 77 -25.37 7.32 -9.38
C GLY A 77 -26.24 7.81 -8.21
N ILE A 78 -26.61 9.09 -8.22
CA ILE A 78 -27.39 9.73 -7.12
C ILE A 78 -28.86 10.04 -7.46
N ASP A 79 -29.26 10.00 -8.73
CA ASP A 79 -30.59 10.41 -9.20
C ASP A 79 -31.10 9.60 -10.40
N GLY A 80 -30.63 8.35 -10.53
CA GLY A 80 -31.02 7.44 -11.61
C GLY A 80 -30.32 7.69 -12.95
N GLY A 81 -29.47 8.73 -13.05
CA GLY A 81 -28.63 8.98 -14.23
C GLY A 81 -27.45 8.02 -14.41
N GLY A 82 -27.17 7.17 -13.42
CA GLY A 82 -26.05 6.23 -13.43
C GLY A 82 -24.68 6.89 -13.21
N GLU A 83 -23.64 6.06 -13.28
CA GLU A 83 -22.22 6.47 -13.14
C GLU A 83 -21.80 7.51 -14.18
N GLY A 84 -22.19 7.33 -15.46
CA GLY A 84 -21.84 8.29 -16.52
C GLY A 84 -22.37 9.70 -16.27
N ASN A 85 -23.55 9.84 -15.67
CA ASN A 85 -24.07 11.15 -15.30
C ASN A 85 -23.31 11.79 -14.13
N LEU A 86 -22.83 10.99 -13.19
CA LEU A 86 -21.98 11.48 -12.10
C LEU A 86 -20.65 12.00 -12.65
N GLU A 87 -20.05 11.26 -13.58
CA GLU A 87 -18.82 11.66 -14.26
C GLU A 87 -19.01 12.96 -15.06
N ASP A 88 -20.09 13.08 -15.85
CA ASP A 88 -20.42 14.32 -16.57
C ASP A 88 -20.53 15.53 -15.61
N ARG A 89 -21.10 15.34 -14.41
CA ARG A 89 -21.21 16.40 -13.39
C ARG A 89 -19.85 16.81 -12.84
N MET A 90 -18.98 15.85 -12.54
CA MET A 90 -17.63 16.14 -12.06
C MET A 90 -16.81 16.86 -13.13
N GLN A 91 -16.86 16.39 -14.38
CA GLN A 91 -16.22 17.04 -15.53
C GLN A 91 -16.73 18.46 -15.78
N ALA A 92 -18.03 18.71 -15.62
CA ALA A 92 -18.60 20.06 -15.73
C ALA A 92 -18.10 21.02 -14.64
N LEU A 93 -17.64 20.50 -13.50
CA LEU A 93 -16.98 21.26 -12.45
C LEU A 93 -15.46 21.42 -12.70
N GLY A 94 -14.94 20.77 -13.73
CA GLY A 94 -13.51 20.74 -14.08
C GLY A 94 -12.67 19.98 -13.06
N GLY A 95 -13.30 19.17 -12.21
CA GLY A 95 -12.62 18.33 -11.23
C GLY A 95 -12.42 16.92 -11.74
N GLU A 96 -11.64 16.17 -10.99
CA GLU A 96 -11.43 14.74 -11.13
C GLU A 96 -11.56 14.09 -9.75
N TRP A 97 -11.98 12.83 -9.73
CA TRP A 97 -12.12 12.07 -8.51
C TRP A 97 -11.61 10.66 -8.67
N ASN A 98 -11.31 10.05 -7.53
CA ASN A 98 -11.08 8.64 -7.41
C ASN A 98 -11.53 8.20 -6.01
N ALA A 99 -11.59 6.91 -5.77
CA ALA A 99 -11.62 6.37 -4.44
C ALA A 99 -10.73 5.13 -4.38
N TYR A 100 -10.35 4.75 -3.16
CA TYR A 100 -9.72 3.47 -2.92
C TYR A 100 -10.06 2.99 -1.53
N THR A 101 -10.10 1.67 -1.38
CA THR A 101 -10.23 0.99 -0.10
C THR A 101 -8.92 0.31 0.24
N SER A 102 -8.30 0.75 1.34
CA SER A 102 -7.10 0.17 1.93
C SER A 102 -7.48 -0.85 3.01
N ASN A 103 -6.46 -1.43 3.66
CA ASN A 103 -6.69 -2.31 4.80
C ASN A 103 -7.35 -1.58 6.00
N ALA A 104 -7.08 -0.28 6.18
CA ALA A 104 -7.48 0.47 7.36
C ALA A 104 -8.57 1.53 7.09
N ASP A 105 -8.75 1.95 5.83
CA ASP A 105 -9.65 3.05 5.48
C ASP A 105 -10.17 2.98 4.04
N THR A 106 -11.30 3.66 3.78
CA THR A 106 -11.78 3.97 2.44
C THR A 106 -11.66 5.49 2.23
N THR A 107 -10.91 5.89 1.21
CA THR A 107 -10.59 7.31 0.96
C THR A 107 -11.15 7.76 -0.39
N PHE A 108 -11.92 8.85 -0.38
CA PHE A 108 -12.36 9.57 -1.57
C PHE A 108 -11.36 10.69 -1.88
N VAL A 109 -10.77 10.62 -3.06
CA VAL A 109 -9.73 11.51 -3.59
C VAL A 109 -10.38 12.45 -4.59
N ILE A 110 -10.29 13.76 -4.37
CA ILE A 110 -10.84 14.73 -5.32
C ILE A 110 -9.86 15.87 -5.55
N GLU A 111 -9.66 16.23 -6.81
CA GLU A 111 -8.88 17.38 -7.24
C GLU A 111 -9.80 18.29 -8.07
N ALA A 112 -9.83 19.59 -7.76
CA ALA A 112 -10.78 20.50 -8.41
C ALA A 112 -10.30 21.95 -8.49
N PRO A 113 -10.83 22.75 -9.44
CA PRO A 113 -10.67 24.18 -9.43
C PRO A 113 -11.24 24.78 -8.14
N ALA A 114 -10.46 25.61 -7.45
CA ALA A 114 -10.82 26.18 -6.15
C ALA A 114 -12.17 26.92 -6.16
N GLN A 115 -12.51 27.58 -7.28
CA GLN A 115 -13.79 28.26 -7.46
C GLN A 115 -15.02 27.33 -7.38
N ASN A 116 -14.83 26.02 -7.61
CA ASN A 116 -15.89 25.01 -7.59
C ASN A 116 -15.87 24.14 -6.34
N GLN A 117 -14.97 24.41 -5.36
CA GLN A 117 -14.77 23.57 -4.17
C GLN A 117 -16.08 23.19 -3.45
N ARG A 118 -17.02 24.12 -3.28
CA ARG A 118 -18.30 23.84 -2.61
C ARG A 118 -19.22 22.94 -3.43
N LYS A 119 -19.26 23.11 -4.76
CA LYS A 119 -20.11 22.28 -5.63
C LYS A 119 -19.60 20.84 -5.68
N VAL A 120 -18.28 20.68 -5.65
CA VAL A 120 -17.63 19.38 -5.58
C VAL A 120 -17.92 18.69 -4.24
N LEU A 121 -17.84 19.43 -3.13
CA LEU A 121 -18.23 18.95 -1.81
C LEU A 121 -19.74 18.60 -1.74
N ASP A 122 -20.61 19.39 -2.37
CA ASP A 122 -22.04 19.07 -2.48
C ASP A 122 -22.27 17.74 -3.25
N LEU A 123 -21.48 17.49 -4.30
CA LEU A 123 -21.54 16.26 -5.09
C LEU A 123 -21.02 15.04 -4.30
N LEU A 124 -19.90 15.19 -3.58
CA LEU A 124 -19.38 14.17 -2.68
C LEU A 124 -20.40 13.82 -1.59
N LEU A 125 -20.96 14.83 -0.92
CA LEU A 125 -22.01 14.63 0.10
C LEU A 125 -23.24 13.92 -0.49
N ALA A 126 -23.60 14.24 -1.74
CA ALA A 126 -24.69 13.57 -2.44
C ALA A 126 -24.43 12.08 -2.65
N ILE A 127 -23.23 11.71 -3.05
CA ILE A 127 -22.83 10.32 -3.26
C ILE A 127 -22.95 9.54 -1.95
N LEU A 128 -22.39 10.09 -0.87
CA LEU A 128 -22.40 9.45 0.44
C LEU A 128 -23.81 9.26 1.01
N THR A 129 -24.75 10.16 0.71
CA THR A 129 -26.08 10.20 1.37
C THR A 129 -27.27 9.82 0.47
N ARG A 130 -27.15 9.95 -0.85
CA ARG A 130 -28.27 9.79 -1.80
C ARG A 130 -28.11 8.64 -2.78
N THR A 131 -26.92 8.07 -2.95
CA THR A 131 -26.74 6.90 -3.82
C THR A 131 -27.64 5.76 -3.36
N GLN A 132 -28.38 5.16 -4.29
CA GLN A 132 -29.33 4.08 -4.00
C GLN A 132 -28.69 2.72 -4.28
N LEU A 133 -28.70 1.84 -3.28
CA LEU A 133 -28.17 0.48 -3.40
C LEU A 133 -29.23 -0.45 -4.00
N THR A 134 -29.53 -0.29 -5.30
CA THR A 134 -30.48 -1.18 -5.99
C THR A 134 -29.81 -2.51 -6.34
N ASP A 135 -30.60 -3.59 -6.43
CA ASP A 135 -30.06 -4.91 -6.80
C ASP A 135 -29.36 -4.90 -8.16
N ALA A 136 -29.84 -4.07 -9.10
CA ALA A 136 -29.21 -3.88 -10.40
C ALA A 136 -27.80 -3.28 -10.27
N ASN A 137 -27.64 -2.21 -9.48
CA ASN A 137 -26.34 -1.58 -9.25
C ASN A 137 -25.39 -2.50 -8.46
N ILE A 138 -25.91 -3.22 -7.47
CA ILE A 138 -25.13 -4.21 -6.69
C ILE A 138 -24.59 -5.30 -7.61
N ASN A 139 -25.44 -5.88 -8.46
CA ASN A 139 -25.00 -6.93 -9.38
C ASN A 139 -23.99 -6.40 -10.42
N ALA A 140 -24.17 -5.16 -10.90
CA ALA A 140 -23.20 -4.53 -11.79
C ALA A 140 -21.85 -4.29 -11.11
N ALA A 141 -21.87 -3.74 -9.88
CA ALA A 141 -20.65 -3.51 -9.10
C ALA A 141 -19.91 -4.82 -8.80
N LYS A 142 -20.61 -5.88 -8.40
CA LYS A 142 -20.01 -7.22 -8.21
C LYS A 142 -19.28 -7.71 -9.46
N GLN A 143 -19.87 -7.53 -10.65
CA GLN A 143 -19.22 -7.91 -11.91
C GLN A 143 -18.00 -7.06 -12.27
N VAL A 144 -17.94 -5.81 -11.80
CA VAL A 144 -16.75 -4.94 -11.98
C VAL A 144 -15.65 -5.44 -11.05
N VAL A 145 -15.93 -5.58 -9.76
CA VAL A 145 -14.97 -6.07 -8.76
C VAL A 145 -14.42 -7.44 -9.15
N GLU A 146 -15.28 -8.39 -9.56
CA GLU A 146 -14.83 -9.71 -10.03
C GLU A 146 -13.92 -9.63 -11.26
N ARG A 147 -14.08 -8.63 -12.13
CA ARG A 147 -13.23 -8.46 -13.33
C ARG A 147 -11.90 -7.79 -13.01
N GLU A 148 -11.89 -6.79 -12.13
CA GLU A 148 -10.67 -6.18 -11.61
C GLU A 148 -9.78 -7.23 -10.94
N ASP A 149 -10.44 -8.19 -10.30
CA ASP A 149 -9.83 -9.34 -9.63
C ASP A 149 -9.32 -10.43 -10.58
N GLY A 150 -9.36 -10.20 -11.90
CA GLY A 150 -8.90 -11.14 -12.93
C GLY A 150 -10.00 -12.00 -13.55
N GLY A 151 -11.28 -11.72 -13.25
CA GLY A 151 -12.45 -12.42 -13.76
C GLY A 151 -12.98 -13.51 -12.81
N HIS A 152 -14.05 -14.20 -13.23
CA HIS A 152 -14.66 -15.27 -12.43
C HIS A 152 -13.63 -16.32 -12.02
N TYR A 153 -13.50 -16.46 -10.70
CA TYR A 153 -12.51 -17.33 -10.11
C TYR A 153 -12.91 -18.80 -10.25
N SER A 154 -12.28 -19.49 -11.21
CA SER A 154 -12.58 -20.89 -11.47
C SER A 154 -12.22 -21.77 -10.26
N HIS A 155 -12.91 -22.90 -10.10
CA HIS A 155 -12.53 -23.90 -9.09
C HIS A 155 -11.07 -24.38 -9.23
N LEU A 156 -10.55 -24.36 -10.47
CA LEU A 156 -9.15 -24.67 -10.73
C LEU A 156 -8.22 -23.60 -10.17
N GLN A 157 -8.48 -22.31 -10.41
CA GLN A 157 -7.66 -21.23 -9.85
C GLN A 157 -7.67 -21.23 -8.32
N ARG A 158 -8.82 -21.49 -7.66
CA ARG A 158 -8.86 -21.71 -6.21
C ARG A 158 -8.01 -22.87 -5.73
N LEU A 159 -8.04 -23.98 -6.47
CA LEU A 159 -7.18 -25.13 -6.16
C LEU A 159 -5.71 -24.77 -6.33
N LEU A 160 -5.36 -23.97 -7.34
CA LEU A 160 -3.99 -23.49 -7.58
C LEU A 160 -3.54 -22.54 -6.46
N ASP A 161 -4.38 -21.60 -6.01
CA ASP A 161 -4.11 -20.73 -4.85
C ASP A 161 -3.89 -21.52 -3.58
N ARG A 162 -4.74 -22.52 -3.31
CA ARG A 162 -4.59 -23.44 -2.18
C ARG A 162 -3.32 -24.30 -2.27
N GLN A 163 -2.71 -24.38 -3.46
CA GLN A 163 -1.45 -25.09 -3.71
C GLN A 163 -0.25 -24.15 -3.83
N ASP A 164 -0.37 -22.88 -3.41
CA ASP A 164 0.68 -21.87 -3.46
C ASP A 164 1.16 -21.51 -4.88
N LEU A 165 0.30 -21.70 -5.89
CA LEU A 165 0.62 -21.41 -7.29
C LEU A 165 0.11 -20.03 -7.69
N GLY A 166 1.02 -19.08 -7.88
CA GLY A 166 0.71 -17.71 -8.35
C GLY A 166 0.65 -16.64 -7.25
N HIS A 167 0.79 -17.01 -5.97
CA HIS A 167 0.95 -16.04 -4.88
C HIS A 167 2.34 -15.39 -4.93
N THR A 168 2.40 -14.11 -4.56
CA THR A 168 3.68 -13.47 -4.24
C THR A 168 4.26 -14.12 -2.97
N ALA A 169 5.59 -14.13 -2.87
CA ALA A 169 6.33 -14.63 -1.71
C ALA A 169 5.74 -14.18 -0.36
N SER A 170 5.47 -12.88 -0.22
CA SER A 170 4.93 -12.28 1.00
C SER A 170 3.50 -12.72 1.30
N ASN A 171 2.64 -12.80 0.29
CA ASN A 171 1.26 -13.28 0.46
C ASN A 171 1.24 -14.74 0.92
N GLN A 172 2.09 -15.60 0.33
CA GLN A 172 2.17 -17.00 0.73
C GLN A 172 2.61 -17.14 2.19
N LEU A 173 3.63 -16.38 2.61
CA LEU A 173 4.06 -16.36 4.00
C LEU A 173 2.98 -15.83 4.94
N ALA A 174 2.27 -14.76 4.57
CA ALA A 174 1.18 -14.19 5.36
C ALA A 174 0.08 -15.21 5.63
N VAL A 175 -0.30 -16.00 4.62
CA VAL A 175 -1.29 -17.07 4.76
C VAL A 175 -0.79 -18.18 5.70
N GLU A 176 0.45 -18.65 5.54
CA GLU A 176 1.01 -19.68 6.43
C GLU A 176 1.08 -19.22 7.89
N LEU A 177 1.32 -17.93 8.14
CA LEU A 177 1.40 -17.35 9.48
C LEU A 177 0.04 -16.99 10.09
N GLY A 178 -1.05 -17.06 9.32
CA GLY A 178 -2.39 -16.66 9.75
C GLY A 178 -2.65 -15.15 9.72
N LEU A 179 -1.80 -14.38 9.03
CA LEU A 179 -1.88 -12.93 8.92
C LEU A 179 -2.80 -12.45 7.79
N LYS A 180 -3.12 -13.34 6.84
CA LYS A 180 -3.98 -13.06 5.68
C LYS A 180 -4.94 -14.22 5.43
N CYS A 181 -6.11 -13.91 4.88
CA CYS A 181 -7.06 -14.91 4.42
C CYS A 181 -6.41 -15.83 3.37
N ALA A 182 -6.60 -17.14 3.54
CA ALA A 182 -6.02 -18.15 2.66
C ALA A 182 -6.61 -18.13 1.25
N GLU A 183 -7.87 -17.72 1.14
CA GLU A 183 -8.58 -17.56 -0.12
C GLU A 183 -8.96 -16.10 -0.33
N ARG A 184 -9.02 -15.72 -1.59
CA ARG A 184 -9.60 -14.44 -1.99
C ARG A 184 -11.07 -14.41 -1.55
N ALA A 185 -11.48 -13.30 -0.96
CA ALA A 185 -12.87 -13.08 -0.59
C ALA A 185 -13.74 -12.98 -1.86
N GLU A 186 -14.92 -13.59 -1.83
CA GLU A 186 -15.87 -13.53 -2.94
C GLU A 186 -16.89 -12.40 -2.70
N VAL A 187 -17.32 -11.73 -3.77
CA VAL A 187 -18.38 -10.71 -3.67
C VAL A 187 -19.77 -11.27 -3.96
N SER A 188 -19.85 -12.50 -4.50
CA SER A 188 -21.08 -13.07 -5.06
C SER A 188 -22.18 -13.22 -4.02
N HIS A 189 -21.85 -13.63 -2.79
CA HIS A 189 -22.79 -13.84 -1.68
C HIS A 189 -23.13 -12.56 -0.90
N LEU A 190 -22.38 -11.46 -1.07
CA LEU A 190 -22.60 -10.23 -0.31
C LEU A 190 -23.98 -9.64 -0.59
N THR A 191 -24.72 -9.32 0.46
CA THR A 191 -26.12 -8.92 0.38
C THR A 191 -26.29 -7.40 0.44
N ARG A 192 -27.42 -6.92 -0.08
CA ARG A 192 -27.82 -5.52 0.07
C ARG A 192 -27.88 -5.10 1.55
N ASP A 193 -28.43 -5.95 2.41
CA ASP A 193 -28.60 -5.63 3.83
C ASP A 193 -27.25 -5.44 4.54
N GLN A 194 -26.24 -6.23 4.19
CA GLN A 194 -24.85 -6.04 4.67
C GLN A 194 -24.29 -4.68 4.21
N LEU A 195 -24.48 -4.31 2.95
CA LEU A 195 -24.01 -3.03 2.40
C LEU A 195 -24.71 -1.82 3.03
N GLU A 196 -26.03 -1.89 3.24
CA GLU A 196 -26.79 -0.83 3.93
C GLU A 196 -26.37 -0.72 5.40
N THR A 197 -26.12 -1.86 6.06
CA THR A 197 -25.62 -1.91 7.44
C THR A 197 -24.22 -1.29 7.54
N LEU A 198 -23.32 -1.67 6.62
CA LEU A 198 -21.99 -1.09 6.49
C LEU A 198 -22.07 0.43 6.35
N ARG A 199 -22.83 0.92 5.36
CA ARG A 199 -22.99 2.36 5.13
C ARG A 199 -23.52 3.06 6.37
N LYS A 200 -24.56 2.52 7.01
CA LYS A 200 -25.17 3.13 8.19
C LYS A 200 -24.20 3.23 9.37
N ASN A 201 -23.41 2.20 9.61
CA ASN A 201 -22.60 2.09 10.83
C ASN A 201 -21.20 2.71 10.68
N TRP A 202 -20.67 2.77 9.46
CA TRP A 202 -19.30 3.22 9.22
C TRP A 202 -19.21 4.55 8.48
N TYR A 203 -20.17 4.86 7.60
CA TYR A 203 -20.19 6.13 6.86
C TYR A 203 -20.90 7.22 7.67
N ALA A 204 -20.36 7.48 8.85
CA ALA A 204 -20.84 8.46 9.82
C ALA A 204 -19.80 9.55 10.08
N PRO A 205 -20.21 10.79 10.41
CA PRO A 205 -19.29 11.92 10.58
C PRO A 205 -18.21 11.66 11.64
N ASN A 206 -18.56 11.03 12.77
CA ASN A 206 -17.62 10.70 13.83
C ASN A 206 -16.65 9.55 13.51
N ASN A 207 -16.73 8.96 12.32
CA ASN A 207 -15.77 8.02 11.75
C ASN A 207 -15.13 8.56 10.46
N MET A 208 -15.22 9.87 10.21
CA MET A 208 -14.72 10.52 9.02
C MET A 208 -13.71 11.62 9.34
N THR A 209 -12.73 11.76 8.46
CA THR A 209 -11.80 12.90 8.43
C THR A 209 -11.85 13.54 7.06
N LEU A 210 -12.17 14.84 7.01
CA LEU A 210 -12.18 15.63 5.78
C LEU A 210 -10.96 16.56 5.75
N ILE A 211 -10.03 16.27 4.85
CA ILE A 211 -8.79 17.00 4.64
C ILE A 211 -8.93 17.84 3.37
N ILE A 212 -8.68 19.14 3.46
CA ILE A 212 -8.79 20.06 2.32
C ILE A 212 -7.54 20.94 2.26
N VAL A 213 -6.80 20.84 1.15
CA VAL A 213 -5.56 21.58 0.92
C VAL A 213 -5.66 22.41 -0.36
N GLY A 214 -5.39 23.72 -0.29
CA GLY A 214 -5.31 24.56 -1.50
C GLY A 214 -5.83 25.98 -1.32
N ASP A 215 -6.37 26.57 -2.39
CA ASP A 215 -6.94 27.92 -2.37
C ASP A 215 -8.34 27.91 -1.73
N LEU A 216 -8.36 27.92 -0.39
CA LEU A 216 -9.57 27.71 0.40
C LEU A 216 -10.45 28.97 0.47
N ASP A 217 -11.75 28.78 0.29
CA ASP A 217 -12.73 29.84 0.48
C ASP A 217 -12.83 30.22 1.97
N LYS A 218 -12.83 31.52 2.29
CA LYS A 218 -12.92 32.01 3.68
C LYS A 218 -14.18 31.58 4.42
N LEU A 219 -15.27 31.30 3.71
CA LEU A 219 -16.52 30.83 4.30
C LEU A 219 -16.64 29.30 4.25
N LEU A 220 -15.59 28.58 3.82
CA LEU A 220 -15.57 27.12 3.78
C LEU A 220 -15.90 26.50 5.15
N PRO A 221 -15.30 26.93 6.29
CA PRO A 221 -15.65 26.39 7.61
C PRO A 221 -17.15 26.46 7.92
N ALA A 222 -17.76 27.64 7.73
CA ALA A 222 -19.17 27.86 7.99
C ALA A 222 -20.08 27.11 6.98
N TYR A 223 -19.60 26.86 5.76
CA TYR A 223 -20.29 26.01 4.81
C TYR A 223 -20.27 24.54 5.27
N LEU A 224 -19.11 24.01 5.67
CA LEU A 224 -18.95 22.63 6.15
C LEU A 224 -19.83 22.36 7.38
N GLU A 225 -19.90 23.30 8.32
CA GLU A 225 -20.78 23.19 9.50
C GLU A 225 -22.27 23.12 9.12
N ARG A 226 -22.70 23.88 8.09
CA ARG A 226 -24.09 23.87 7.61
C ARG A 226 -24.43 22.69 6.71
N THR A 227 -23.45 22.03 6.11
CA THR A 227 -23.68 20.87 5.22
C THR A 227 -23.27 19.57 5.90
N TYR A 228 -21.97 19.29 5.99
CA TYR A 228 -21.44 18.08 6.62
C TYR A 228 -21.73 18.00 8.12
N GLY A 229 -21.84 19.15 8.82
CA GLY A 229 -22.24 19.21 10.22
C GLY A 229 -23.68 18.74 10.50
N GLN A 230 -24.50 18.55 9.47
CA GLN A 230 -25.86 18.01 9.57
C GLN A 230 -25.93 16.48 9.47
N LEU A 231 -24.79 15.83 9.15
CA LEU A 231 -24.72 14.37 9.16
C LEU A 231 -24.93 13.85 10.59
N VAL A 232 -25.63 12.73 10.70
CA VAL A 232 -26.00 12.11 11.97
C VAL A 232 -24.85 11.21 12.45
N PRO A 233 -24.26 11.46 13.63
CA PRO A 233 -23.27 10.56 14.21
C PRO A 233 -23.90 9.23 14.61
N VAL A 234 -23.06 8.20 14.72
CA VAL A 234 -23.47 6.86 15.18
C VAL A 234 -22.61 6.43 16.35
N GLU A 235 -23.05 5.41 17.09
CA GLU A 235 -22.12 4.72 17.99
C GLU A 235 -21.06 4.02 17.14
N PRO A 236 -19.75 4.33 17.31
CA PRO A 236 -18.69 3.75 16.50
C PRO A 236 -18.73 2.22 16.55
N SER A 237 -18.58 1.58 15.38
CA SER A 237 -18.38 0.14 15.34
C SER A 237 -17.00 -0.19 15.92
N GLU A 238 -16.88 -1.33 16.60
CA GLU A 238 -15.59 -1.80 17.07
C GLU A 238 -14.78 -2.35 15.89
N HIS A 239 -13.56 -1.85 15.73
CA HIS A 239 -12.59 -2.43 14.80
C HIS A 239 -12.22 -3.85 15.24
N LEU A 240 -12.05 -4.75 14.28
CA LEU A 240 -11.51 -6.07 14.58
C LEU A 240 -10.02 -5.94 14.97
N PRO A 241 -9.53 -6.77 15.90
CA PRO A 241 -8.11 -6.80 16.20
C PRO A 241 -7.33 -7.24 14.96
N LEU A 242 -6.21 -6.56 14.69
CA LEU A 242 -5.34 -6.94 13.58
C LEU A 242 -4.78 -8.35 13.81
N PRO A 243 -4.69 -9.19 12.76
CA PRO A 243 -4.12 -10.53 12.87
C PRO A 243 -2.66 -10.51 13.36
N GLU A 244 -2.35 -11.28 14.39
CA GLU A 244 -0.98 -11.56 14.83
C GLU A 244 -0.51 -12.93 14.32
N ILE A 245 0.79 -13.25 14.45
CA ILE A 245 1.32 -14.55 14.04
C ILE A 245 0.73 -15.64 14.94
N GLN A 246 -0.10 -16.51 14.36
CA GLN A 246 -0.78 -17.60 15.07
C GLN A 246 -0.20 -18.97 14.75
N HIS A 247 0.49 -19.09 13.61
CA HIS A 247 0.91 -20.37 13.04
C HIS A 247 2.39 -20.37 12.68
N ALA A 248 2.96 -21.57 12.60
CA ALA A 248 4.34 -21.74 12.14
C ALA A 248 4.36 -21.86 10.61
N ALA A 249 5.25 -21.10 9.98
CA ALA A 249 5.52 -21.19 8.55
C ALA A 249 6.82 -21.99 8.28
N ALA A 250 6.92 -22.59 7.09
CA ALA A 250 8.14 -23.28 6.69
C ALA A 250 9.28 -22.28 6.48
N SER A 251 10.47 -22.57 7.00
CA SER A 251 11.64 -21.69 6.86
C SER A 251 12.13 -21.52 5.42
N HIS A 252 11.81 -22.47 4.54
CA HIS A 252 12.12 -22.43 3.11
C HIS A 252 10.94 -22.99 2.31
N ARG A 253 10.48 -22.20 1.33
CA ARG A 253 9.51 -22.62 0.31
C ARG A 253 9.97 -22.22 -1.09
N ASP A 254 9.87 -23.17 -2.01
CA ASP A 254 9.92 -22.92 -3.45
C ASP A 254 8.49 -22.73 -3.95
N LEU A 255 8.24 -21.60 -4.61
CA LEU A 255 6.97 -21.21 -5.20
C LEU A 255 7.07 -21.31 -6.72
N ILE A 256 6.08 -21.93 -7.35
CA ILE A 256 6.07 -22.05 -8.81
C ILE A 256 5.48 -20.78 -9.40
N HIS A 257 6.31 -20.04 -10.12
CA HIS A 257 5.90 -18.85 -10.86
C HIS A 257 6.26 -19.01 -12.34
N GLY A 258 5.25 -19.31 -13.17
CA GLY A 258 5.43 -19.63 -14.57
C GLY A 258 5.78 -21.10 -14.84
N TRP A 259 5.70 -21.50 -16.12
CA TRP A 259 5.86 -22.91 -16.54
C TRP A 259 7.29 -23.23 -16.97
N VAL A 260 7.90 -22.35 -17.78
CA VAL A 260 9.25 -22.55 -18.32
C VAL A 260 10.02 -21.25 -18.25
N GLY A 261 11.24 -21.31 -17.72
CA GLY A 261 12.18 -20.19 -17.73
C GLY A 261 13.35 -20.40 -16.78
N ASP A 262 14.40 -19.61 -16.97
CA ASP A 262 15.65 -19.70 -16.21
C ASP A 262 15.80 -18.59 -15.16
N GLY A 263 14.82 -17.69 -15.04
CA GLY A 263 14.78 -16.69 -13.98
C GLY A 263 14.28 -17.26 -12.65
N ALA A 264 14.67 -16.62 -11.56
CA ALA A 264 14.15 -16.84 -10.22
C ALA A 264 14.09 -15.51 -9.46
N LYS A 265 13.11 -15.38 -8.57
CA LYS A 265 13.08 -14.33 -7.56
C LYS A 265 13.30 -14.94 -6.20
N LEU A 266 14.20 -14.33 -5.46
CA LEU A 266 14.51 -14.72 -4.09
C LEU A 266 13.98 -13.64 -3.16
N HIS A 267 13.30 -14.09 -2.10
CA HIS A 267 12.83 -13.25 -1.02
C HIS A 267 13.25 -13.88 0.31
N TRP A 268 13.94 -13.11 1.14
CA TRP A 268 14.27 -13.50 2.50
C TRP A 268 13.61 -12.54 3.48
N LEU A 269 12.50 -13.00 4.07
CA LEU A 269 11.61 -12.17 4.89
C LEU A 269 11.87 -12.39 6.38
N PHE A 270 11.84 -11.31 7.14
CA PHE A 270 12.01 -11.31 8.59
C PHE A 270 10.87 -10.51 9.23
N PRO A 271 10.20 -11.04 10.27
CA PRO A 271 9.28 -10.25 11.06
C PRO A 271 10.04 -9.10 11.73
N GLU A 272 9.42 -7.93 11.73
CA GLU A 272 9.95 -6.69 12.28
C GLU A 272 9.50 -6.55 13.75
N PRO A 273 10.42 -6.60 14.73
CA PRO A 273 10.09 -6.36 16.13
C PRO A 273 9.56 -4.94 16.35
N VAL A 274 8.52 -4.81 17.16
CA VAL A 274 8.02 -3.50 17.61
C VAL A 274 9.09 -2.79 18.45
N LEU A 275 9.28 -1.50 18.22
CA LEU A 275 10.19 -0.64 18.98
C LEU A 275 9.39 0.43 19.70
N ASP A 276 9.78 0.78 20.92
CA ASP A 276 9.07 1.76 21.75
C ASP A 276 9.25 3.22 21.26
N ASP A 277 10.36 3.51 20.56
CA ASP A 277 10.69 4.85 20.09
C ASP A 277 11.21 4.83 18.65
N GLN A 278 10.76 5.80 17.84
CA GLN A 278 11.18 6.02 16.45
C GLN A 278 11.18 4.72 15.62
N HIS A 279 10.15 3.90 15.80
CA HIS A 279 10.02 2.59 15.17
C HIS A 279 10.16 2.69 13.65
N ASP A 280 9.33 3.53 13.01
CA ASP A 280 9.33 3.69 11.56
C ASP A 280 10.61 4.35 11.04
N GLU A 281 11.13 5.39 11.69
CA GLU A 281 12.36 6.03 11.24
C GLU A 281 13.55 5.07 11.33
N THR A 282 13.62 4.25 12.37
CA THR A 282 14.69 3.27 12.58
C THR A 282 14.67 2.21 11.49
N TYR A 283 13.51 1.59 11.24
CA TYR A 283 13.43 0.53 10.24
C TYR A 283 13.48 1.06 8.81
N ASN A 284 12.98 2.26 8.54
CA ASN A 284 13.18 2.90 7.23
C ASN A 284 14.66 3.16 6.93
N LEU A 285 15.44 3.63 7.92
CA LEU A 285 16.88 3.80 7.77
C LEU A 285 17.61 2.45 7.63
N LEU A 286 17.18 1.42 8.37
CA LEU A 286 17.72 0.06 8.22
C LEU A 286 17.44 -0.48 6.81
N LYS A 287 16.21 -0.34 6.30
CA LYS A 287 15.81 -0.73 4.95
C LYS A 287 16.67 -0.02 3.89
N ASP A 288 16.83 1.30 3.99
CA ASP A 288 17.67 2.08 3.06
C ASP A 288 19.16 1.66 3.13
N TYR A 289 19.65 1.26 4.30
CA TYR A 289 20.99 0.69 4.45
C TYR A 289 21.10 -0.69 3.79
N LEU A 290 20.14 -1.57 4.03
CA LEU A 290 20.14 -2.92 3.47
C LEU A 290 20.03 -2.88 1.95
N ASP A 291 19.20 -2.00 1.40
CA ASP A 291 19.10 -1.75 -0.05
C ASP A 291 20.47 -1.39 -0.65
N TRP A 292 21.19 -0.45 -0.03
CA TRP A 292 22.55 -0.09 -0.43
C TRP A 292 23.54 -1.27 -0.30
N ALA A 293 23.47 -2.03 0.79
CA ALA A 293 24.35 -3.17 1.04
C ALA A 293 24.10 -4.31 0.04
N LEU A 294 22.84 -4.62 -0.25
CA LEU A 294 22.40 -5.60 -1.25
C LEU A 294 22.91 -5.24 -2.64
N TYR A 295 22.74 -3.98 -3.05
CA TYR A 295 23.26 -3.49 -4.32
C TYR A 295 24.78 -3.72 -4.44
N ARG A 296 25.54 -3.45 -3.38
CA ARG A 296 27.00 -3.67 -3.40
C ARG A 296 27.37 -5.15 -3.46
N GLN A 297 26.72 -6.00 -2.69
CA GLN A 297 27.07 -7.42 -2.63
C GLN A 297 26.55 -8.15 -3.88
N LEU A 298 25.25 -8.13 -4.13
CA LEU A 298 24.66 -8.94 -5.21
C LEU A 298 24.90 -8.34 -6.59
N ARG A 299 24.79 -7.02 -6.78
CA ARG A 299 24.98 -6.39 -8.10
C ARG A 299 26.45 -6.11 -8.41
N LEU A 300 27.15 -5.32 -7.58
CA LEU A 300 28.48 -4.82 -7.93
C LEU A 300 29.60 -5.85 -7.74
N LYS A 301 29.59 -6.60 -6.64
CA LYS A 301 30.69 -7.50 -6.29
C LYS A 301 30.54 -8.88 -6.94
N HIS A 302 29.31 -9.43 -6.95
CA HIS A 302 29.06 -10.79 -7.40
C HIS A 302 28.32 -10.88 -8.75
N GLY A 303 27.72 -9.79 -9.25
CA GLY A 303 27.00 -9.77 -10.54
C GLY A 303 25.79 -10.71 -10.61
N LEU A 304 25.20 -11.07 -9.46
CA LEU A 304 24.13 -12.07 -9.33
C LEU A 304 22.75 -11.54 -9.68
N SER A 305 22.49 -10.27 -9.41
CA SER A 305 21.19 -9.63 -9.64
C SER A 305 21.38 -8.30 -10.34
N TYR A 306 20.42 -7.91 -11.17
CA TYR A 306 20.40 -6.59 -11.82
C TYR A 306 20.02 -5.46 -10.87
N GLY A 307 18.99 -5.70 -10.04
CA GLY A 307 18.44 -4.71 -9.14
C GLY A 307 17.92 -5.39 -7.87
N PRO A 308 18.81 -5.85 -6.98
CA PRO A 308 18.37 -6.34 -5.67
C PRO A 308 17.80 -5.17 -4.86
N TRP A 309 16.84 -5.43 -3.99
CA TRP A 309 16.20 -4.40 -3.18
C TRP A 309 15.87 -4.88 -1.77
N SER A 310 15.69 -3.93 -0.86
CA SER A 310 15.08 -4.21 0.45
C SER A 310 13.74 -3.51 0.59
N GLU A 311 12.78 -4.20 1.17
CA GLU A 311 11.40 -3.73 1.28
C GLU A 311 10.87 -3.91 2.70
N ARG A 312 10.02 -2.97 3.11
CA ARG A 312 9.22 -3.06 4.33
C ARG A 312 7.76 -3.17 3.93
N GLU A 313 7.06 -4.11 4.50
CA GLU A 313 5.62 -4.31 4.29
C GLU A 313 4.94 -4.64 5.62
N VAL A 314 3.64 -4.38 5.74
CA VAL A 314 2.85 -4.74 6.91
C VAL A 314 1.80 -5.75 6.49
N LEU A 315 1.75 -6.88 7.17
CA LEU A 315 0.85 -8.00 6.91
C LEU A 315 0.06 -8.29 8.19
N GLY A 316 -1.23 -7.97 8.19
CA GLY A 316 -2.02 -7.94 9.41
C GLY A 316 -1.45 -6.92 10.40
N GLY A 317 -1.23 -7.32 11.65
CA GLY A 317 -0.60 -6.50 12.68
C GLY A 317 0.92 -6.58 12.73
N VAL A 318 1.58 -7.18 11.73
CA VAL A 318 3.02 -7.49 11.79
C VAL A 318 3.78 -6.87 10.62
N GLY A 319 4.80 -6.08 10.94
CA GLY A 319 5.76 -5.57 9.95
C GLY A 319 6.73 -6.66 9.50
N PHE A 320 7.16 -6.60 8.24
CA PHE A 320 8.17 -7.48 7.67
C PHE A 320 9.22 -6.64 6.95
N LEU A 321 10.48 -7.04 7.13
CA LEU A 321 11.62 -6.54 6.38
C LEU A 321 12.13 -7.67 5.48
N SER A 322 12.26 -7.41 4.19
CA SER A 322 12.71 -8.41 3.22
C SER A 322 13.98 -7.99 2.48
N LEU A 323 14.79 -8.99 2.16
CA LEU A 323 15.95 -8.89 1.26
C LEU A 323 15.62 -9.64 -0.03
N ASN A 324 15.59 -8.93 -1.14
CA ASN A 324 15.03 -9.45 -2.38
C ASN A 324 16.01 -9.32 -3.55
N ALA A 325 15.91 -10.24 -4.51
CA ALA A 325 16.70 -10.21 -5.72
C ALA A 325 16.06 -11.01 -6.87
N ASP A 326 16.07 -10.43 -8.07
CA ASP A 326 15.86 -11.18 -9.31
C ASP A 326 17.22 -11.72 -9.81
N LEU A 327 17.30 -13.01 -10.13
CA LEU A 327 18.53 -13.69 -10.51
C LEU A 327 18.28 -14.92 -11.41
N GLU A 328 19.35 -15.49 -11.97
CA GLU A 328 19.28 -16.75 -12.74
C GLU A 328 19.15 -17.96 -11.80
N ARG A 329 18.30 -18.92 -12.14
CA ARG A 329 17.91 -20.05 -11.27
C ARG A 329 19.10 -20.88 -10.77
N ASP A 330 20.12 -21.08 -11.59
CA ASP A 330 21.33 -21.82 -11.23
C ASP A 330 22.27 -21.04 -10.28
N ARG A 331 22.09 -19.71 -10.20
CA ARG A 331 22.83 -18.82 -9.30
C ARG A 331 22.21 -18.70 -7.91
N LEU A 332 21.03 -19.29 -7.67
CA LEU A 332 20.31 -19.27 -6.37
C LEU A 332 21.20 -19.65 -5.17
N PRO A 333 21.93 -20.79 -5.19
CA PRO A 333 22.76 -21.19 -4.04
C PRO A 333 23.88 -20.19 -3.74
N GLU A 334 24.44 -19.53 -4.76
CA GLU A 334 25.45 -18.50 -4.56
C GLU A 334 24.83 -17.24 -3.94
N ALA A 335 23.65 -16.82 -4.40
CA ALA A 335 22.94 -15.67 -3.83
C ALA A 335 22.55 -15.89 -2.36
N GLU A 336 22.01 -17.07 -2.02
CA GLU A 336 21.71 -17.44 -0.63
C GLU A 336 22.97 -17.37 0.25
N HIS A 337 24.10 -17.90 -0.24
CA HIS A 337 25.36 -17.84 0.49
C HIS A 337 25.85 -16.39 0.70
N VAL A 338 25.76 -15.54 -0.32
CA VAL A 338 26.14 -14.12 -0.23
C VAL A 338 25.26 -13.37 0.78
N LEU A 339 23.95 -13.63 0.79
CA LEU A 339 23.03 -13.01 1.74
C LEU A 339 23.28 -13.49 3.18
N GLN A 340 23.52 -14.78 3.38
CA GLN A 340 23.89 -15.31 4.70
C GLN A 340 25.22 -14.74 5.20
N ALA A 341 26.21 -14.59 4.31
CA ALA A 341 27.48 -13.96 4.64
C ALA A 341 27.30 -12.47 5.00
N LEU A 342 26.44 -11.73 4.27
CA LEU A 342 26.08 -10.36 4.60
C LEU A 342 25.40 -10.27 5.98
N LYS A 343 24.41 -11.12 6.26
CA LYS A 343 23.75 -11.20 7.58
C LYS A 343 24.78 -11.45 8.69
N ALA A 344 25.67 -12.44 8.51
CA ALA A 344 26.69 -12.77 9.51
C ALA A 344 27.68 -11.60 9.73
N GLN A 345 28.09 -10.92 8.66
CA GLN A 345 28.93 -9.73 8.75
C GLN A 345 28.23 -8.62 9.53
N LEU A 346 26.96 -8.32 9.21
CA LEU A 346 26.18 -7.27 9.87
C LEU A 346 25.97 -7.59 11.36
N LEU A 347 25.63 -8.83 11.72
CA LEU A 347 25.47 -9.24 13.12
C LEU A 347 26.76 -9.05 13.93
N LYS A 348 27.92 -9.34 13.31
CA LYS A 348 29.24 -9.25 13.93
C LYS A 348 29.74 -7.80 14.04
N ASP A 349 29.79 -7.11 12.92
CA ASP A 349 30.50 -5.83 12.78
C ASP A 349 29.56 -4.63 12.93
N GLY A 350 28.24 -4.83 12.78
CA GLY A 350 27.24 -3.77 12.70
C GLY A 350 27.19 -3.09 11.34
N LEU A 351 26.37 -2.05 11.27
CA LEU A 351 26.25 -1.13 10.14
C LEU A 351 27.51 -0.26 10.02
N ASP A 352 27.98 -0.01 8.80
CA ASP A 352 29.10 0.89 8.54
C ASP A 352 28.72 2.33 8.93
N PRO A 353 29.45 2.98 9.86
CA PRO A 353 29.06 4.29 10.39
C PRO A 353 28.99 5.39 9.32
N ALA A 354 29.90 5.36 8.33
CA ALA A 354 29.95 6.39 7.30
C ALA A 354 28.80 6.24 6.30
N ALA A 355 28.46 5.01 5.91
CA ALA A 355 27.32 4.71 5.08
C ALA A 355 26.00 5.06 5.79
N PHE A 356 25.86 4.70 7.07
CA PHE A 356 24.70 5.06 7.88
C PHE A 356 24.49 6.59 7.93
N ALA A 357 25.52 7.36 8.31
CA ALA A 357 25.42 8.81 8.40
C ALA A 357 25.05 9.45 7.04
N ARG A 358 25.61 8.94 5.94
CA ARG A 358 25.27 9.39 4.59
C ARG A 358 23.79 9.12 4.25
N LEU A 359 23.29 7.92 4.56
CA LEU A 359 21.92 7.53 4.26
C LEU A 359 20.91 8.29 5.14
N GLN A 360 21.21 8.51 6.41
CA GLN A 360 20.42 9.37 7.28
C GLN A 360 20.33 10.79 6.73
N GLN A 361 21.47 11.35 6.29
CA GLN A 361 21.49 12.67 5.67
C GLN A 361 20.71 12.73 4.35
N ALA A 362 20.75 11.65 3.55
CA ALA A 362 19.96 11.54 2.33
C ALA A 362 18.45 11.47 2.64
N ALA A 363 18.04 10.72 3.65
CA ALA A 363 16.65 10.64 4.12
C ALA A 363 16.14 12.01 4.61
N ILE A 364 16.97 12.75 5.37
CA ILE A 364 16.69 14.13 5.77
C ILE A 364 16.54 15.05 4.56
N ALA A 365 17.48 14.99 3.61
CA ALA A 365 17.44 15.84 2.43
C ALA A 365 16.19 15.58 1.56
N ARG A 366 15.77 14.31 1.46
CA ARG A 366 14.55 13.90 0.75
C ARG A 366 13.29 14.59 1.29
N GLN A 367 13.27 14.96 2.58
CA GLN A 367 12.13 15.67 3.16
C GLN A 367 11.84 17.03 2.51
N ALA A 368 12.85 17.66 1.87
CA ALA A 368 12.69 18.94 1.19
C ALA A 368 11.75 18.87 -0.03
N TRP A 369 11.57 17.69 -0.63
CA TRP A 369 10.70 17.47 -1.78
C TRP A 369 9.73 16.29 -1.59
N ALA A 370 9.67 15.71 -0.39
CA ALA A 370 8.82 14.55 -0.13
C ALA A 370 7.33 14.86 -0.28
N VAL A 371 6.95 16.13 -0.08
CA VAL A 371 5.57 16.59 -0.11
C VAL A 371 5.52 17.87 -0.94
N GLN A 372 5.11 17.75 -2.19
CA GLN A 372 5.02 18.87 -3.15
C GLN A 372 3.61 18.97 -3.73
N GLY A 373 3.08 20.19 -3.76
CA GLY A 373 1.73 20.46 -4.25
C GLY A 373 0.63 20.11 -3.24
N ASN A 374 -0.60 20.54 -3.57
CA ASN A 374 -1.75 20.39 -2.66
C ASN A 374 -2.12 18.91 -2.43
N SER A 375 -2.05 18.07 -3.46
CA SER A 375 -2.45 16.66 -3.40
C SER A 375 -1.52 15.85 -2.48
N ALA A 376 -0.20 15.96 -2.68
CA ALA A 376 0.77 15.27 -1.81
C ALA A 376 0.68 15.74 -0.35
N LEU A 377 0.35 17.02 -0.11
CA LEU A 377 0.10 17.53 1.23
C LEU A 377 -1.13 16.91 1.88
N ALA A 378 -2.22 16.77 1.12
CA ALA A 378 -3.44 16.14 1.61
C ALA A 378 -3.19 14.67 1.99
N ASP A 379 -2.47 13.94 1.13
CA ASP A 379 -2.07 12.54 1.40
C ASP A 379 -1.13 12.44 2.61
N TYR A 380 -0.18 13.38 2.74
CA TYR A 380 0.70 13.47 3.90
C TYR A 380 -0.09 13.62 5.21
N TYR A 381 -1.08 14.52 5.24
CA TYR A 381 -1.88 14.76 6.45
C TYR A 381 -2.69 13.54 6.90
N TRP A 382 -3.17 12.72 5.96
CA TRP A 382 -3.77 11.44 6.32
C TRP A 382 -2.72 10.47 6.87
N SER A 383 -1.62 10.28 6.14
CA SER A 383 -0.56 9.33 6.52
C SER A 383 0.08 9.64 7.87
N ALA A 384 0.11 10.92 8.27
CA ALA A 384 0.68 11.40 9.52
C ALA A 384 -0.40 11.72 10.58
N SER A 385 -1.65 11.33 10.37
CA SER A 385 -2.77 11.69 11.26
C SER A 385 -2.55 11.24 12.71
N GLY A 386 -1.89 10.10 12.94
CA GLY A 386 -1.51 9.62 14.27
C GLY A 386 -0.52 10.54 15.02
N ASP A 387 0.22 11.38 14.31
CA ASP A 387 1.19 12.33 14.87
C ASP A 387 0.59 13.73 15.10
N TYR A 388 -0.68 13.95 14.75
CA TYR A 388 -1.31 15.25 14.83
C TYR A 388 -1.69 15.62 16.27
N ALA A 389 -1.15 16.74 16.76
CA ALA A 389 -1.48 17.29 18.07
C ALA A 389 -1.53 18.83 18.02
N ASP A 390 -2.60 19.42 18.56
CA ASP A 390 -2.75 20.88 18.75
C ASP A 390 -2.39 21.73 17.52
N GLY A 391 -2.90 21.35 16.33
CA GLY A 391 -2.67 22.10 15.09
C GLY A 391 -1.32 21.84 14.42
N HIS A 392 -0.53 20.88 14.93
CA HIS A 392 0.81 20.61 14.45
C HIS A 392 1.08 19.12 14.24
N PHE A 393 1.76 18.79 13.16
CA PHE A 393 2.38 17.49 12.93
C PHE A 393 3.81 17.49 13.46
N SER A 394 4.29 16.35 13.92
CA SER A 394 5.67 16.21 14.36
C SER A 394 6.64 16.32 13.17
N ASP A 395 7.82 16.91 13.41
CA ASP A 395 8.79 17.23 12.36
C ASP A 395 9.57 15.97 11.94
N PRO A 396 9.35 15.42 10.73
CA PRO A 396 10.01 14.20 10.30
C PRO A 396 11.54 14.37 10.21
N VAL A 397 12.05 15.58 9.97
CA VAL A 397 13.49 15.82 9.95
C VAL A 397 14.08 15.66 11.36
N LYS A 398 13.36 16.09 12.40
CA LYS A 398 13.80 15.89 13.79
C LYS A 398 13.75 14.42 14.18
N ARG A 399 12.68 13.70 13.82
CA ARG A 399 12.54 12.27 14.11
C ARG A 399 13.65 11.46 13.43
N ILE A 400 13.90 11.66 12.14
CA ILE A 400 14.97 10.96 11.42
C ILE A 400 16.36 11.28 12.01
N LYS A 401 16.61 12.53 12.42
CA LYS A 401 17.88 12.93 13.07
C LYS A 401 18.10 12.32 14.44
N ALA A 402 17.02 12.01 15.16
CA ALA A 402 17.10 11.45 16.50
C ALA A 402 17.50 9.96 16.49
N VAL A 403 17.33 9.26 15.36
CA VAL A 403 17.76 7.87 15.21
C VAL A 403 19.28 7.77 15.27
N SER A 404 19.78 6.95 16.18
CA SER A 404 21.22 6.69 16.34
C SER A 404 21.67 5.43 15.62
N LEU A 405 22.95 5.36 15.26
CA LEU A 405 23.57 4.16 14.70
C LEU A 405 23.42 2.95 15.64
N ASP A 406 23.54 3.17 16.94
CA ASP A 406 23.44 2.11 17.95
C ASP A 406 22.01 1.55 18.00
N GLN A 407 21.00 2.41 17.96
CA GLN A 407 19.59 2.00 17.88
C GLN A 407 19.33 1.19 16.61
N THR A 408 19.79 1.64 15.44
CA THR A 408 19.61 0.89 14.19
C THR A 408 20.37 -0.43 14.21
N ASN A 409 21.56 -0.49 14.84
CA ASN A 409 22.30 -1.74 15.04
C ASN A 409 21.56 -2.72 15.96
N GLN A 410 20.91 -2.22 17.01
CA GLN A 410 20.08 -3.05 17.90
C GLN A 410 18.87 -3.60 17.15
N ALA A 411 18.13 -2.76 16.44
CA ALA A 411 16.99 -3.16 15.62
C ALA A 411 17.39 -4.22 14.56
N MET A 412 18.51 -3.99 13.85
CA MET A 412 19.05 -4.95 12.89
C MET A 412 19.35 -6.31 13.53
N ARG A 413 19.95 -6.32 14.73
CA ARG A 413 20.22 -7.57 15.46
C ARG A 413 18.93 -8.27 15.86
N GLN A 414 17.92 -7.55 16.35
CA GLN A 414 16.63 -8.15 16.72
C GLN A 414 15.89 -8.75 15.52
N VAL A 415 15.93 -8.09 14.36
CA VAL A 415 15.38 -8.64 13.11
C VAL A 415 16.12 -9.92 12.70
N PHE A 416 17.45 -9.90 12.74
CA PHE A 416 18.28 -11.02 12.27
C PHE A 416 18.48 -12.15 13.29
N ASP A 417 18.12 -11.96 14.55
CA ASP A 417 18.09 -13.03 15.56
C ASP A 417 16.91 -14.00 15.31
N GLN A 418 15.85 -13.52 14.67
CA GLN A 418 14.71 -14.33 14.29
C GLN A 418 15.00 -15.28 13.11
N PRO A 419 14.29 -16.41 13.02
CA PRO A 419 14.34 -17.25 11.83
C PRO A 419 13.73 -16.49 10.65
N GLY A 420 14.55 -16.23 9.62
CA GLY A 420 14.05 -15.66 8.36
C GLY A 420 13.40 -16.73 7.49
N TYR A 421 12.43 -16.32 6.69
CA TYR A 421 11.67 -17.18 5.78
C TYR A 421 12.14 -16.98 4.35
N TRP A 422 12.66 -18.04 3.74
CA TRP A 422 13.03 -18.06 2.32
C TRP A 422 11.80 -18.39 1.48
N ARG A 423 11.51 -17.53 0.50
CA ARG A 423 10.48 -17.73 -0.52
C ARG A 423 11.13 -17.51 -1.88
N ILE A 424 11.22 -18.59 -2.65
CA ILE A 424 11.88 -18.60 -3.95
C ILE A 424 10.85 -18.81 -5.04
N GLU A 425 10.56 -17.78 -5.82
CA GLU A 425 9.68 -17.87 -6.98
C GLU A 425 10.49 -18.31 -8.19
N LYS A 426 10.13 -19.44 -8.82
CA LYS A 426 10.80 -19.92 -10.04
C LYS A 426 9.85 -20.71 -10.94
N PRO A 427 10.09 -20.74 -12.26
CA PRO A 427 9.28 -21.56 -13.16
C PRO A 427 9.38 -23.04 -12.83
N LEU A 428 8.32 -23.78 -13.14
CA LEU A 428 8.25 -25.23 -12.91
C LEU A 428 9.45 -25.96 -13.55
N LEU A 429 9.80 -25.60 -14.80
CA LEU A 429 10.91 -26.18 -15.55
C LEU A 429 11.90 -25.11 -16.01
N SER A 430 13.19 -25.41 -15.98
CA SER A 430 14.19 -24.63 -16.74
C SER A 430 14.19 -25.04 -18.21
N TYR A 431 14.75 -24.19 -19.09
CA TYR A 431 14.91 -24.57 -20.50
C TYR A 431 15.78 -25.81 -20.64
N ASP A 432 16.84 -25.93 -19.84
CA ASP A 432 17.69 -27.13 -19.81
C ASP A 432 16.91 -28.39 -19.44
N THR A 433 16.08 -28.32 -18.40
CA THR A 433 15.25 -29.46 -17.99
C THR A 433 14.30 -29.86 -19.12
N LEU A 434 13.68 -28.86 -19.79
CA LEU A 434 12.79 -29.10 -20.91
C LEU A 434 13.52 -29.76 -22.10
N THR A 435 14.75 -29.32 -22.41
CA THR A 435 15.55 -29.93 -23.47
C THR A 435 15.93 -31.38 -23.16
N TRP A 436 16.28 -31.69 -21.91
CA TRP A 436 16.56 -33.06 -21.46
C TRP A 436 15.32 -33.97 -21.50
N ILE A 437 14.16 -33.46 -21.08
CA ILE A 437 12.89 -34.17 -21.22
C ILE A 437 12.63 -34.46 -22.71
N GLY A 438 12.78 -33.48 -23.58
CA GLY A 438 12.63 -33.64 -25.03
C GLY A 438 13.60 -34.68 -25.61
N ALA A 439 14.88 -34.63 -25.24
CA ALA A 439 15.89 -35.60 -25.65
C ALA A 439 15.56 -37.03 -25.16
N GLY A 440 15.08 -37.16 -23.92
CA GLY A 440 14.64 -38.44 -23.36
C GLY A 440 13.44 -39.03 -24.11
N VAL A 441 12.44 -38.20 -24.43
CA VAL A 441 11.27 -38.62 -25.23
C VAL A 441 11.70 -39.07 -26.62
N LEU A 442 12.58 -38.31 -27.30
CA LEU A 442 13.13 -38.69 -28.60
C LEU A 442 13.93 -40.01 -28.54
N GLY A 443 14.70 -40.21 -27.47
CA GLY A 443 15.42 -41.46 -27.21
C GLY A 443 14.47 -42.67 -27.07
N LEU A 444 13.40 -42.52 -26.29
CA LEU A 444 12.37 -43.56 -26.14
C LEU A 444 11.66 -43.88 -27.46
N ILE A 445 11.34 -42.86 -28.27
CA ILE A 445 10.78 -43.05 -29.61
C ILE A 445 11.75 -43.83 -30.49
N ALA A 446 13.05 -43.47 -30.49
CA ALA A 446 14.07 -44.16 -31.27
C ALA A 446 14.22 -45.64 -30.86
N ILE A 447 14.19 -45.94 -29.55
CA ILE A 447 14.21 -47.30 -29.02
C ILE A 447 12.95 -48.07 -29.47
N GLY A 448 11.76 -47.46 -29.36
CA GLY A 448 10.51 -48.07 -29.80
C GLY A 448 10.49 -48.39 -31.29
N VAL A 449 10.93 -47.45 -32.14
CA VAL A 449 11.05 -47.66 -33.59
C VAL A 449 12.09 -48.74 -33.90
N GLY A 450 13.22 -48.77 -33.19
CA GLY A 450 14.24 -49.80 -33.31
C GLY A 450 13.71 -51.19 -32.94
N ALA A 451 12.98 -51.30 -31.84
CA ALA A 451 12.35 -52.54 -31.38
C ALA A 451 11.29 -53.05 -32.39
N ILE A 452 10.46 -52.17 -32.93
CA ILE A 452 9.48 -52.51 -33.98
C ILE A 452 10.19 -53.01 -35.25
N ARG A 453 11.27 -52.36 -35.68
CA ARG A 453 12.06 -52.79 -36.85
C ARG A 453 12.71 -54.15 -36.62
N LEU A 454 13.27 -54.40 -35.44
CA LEU A 454 13.87 -55.69 -35.07
C LEU A 454 12.81 -56.81 -34.96
N TYR A 455 11.64 -56.50 -34.42
CA TYR A 455 10.51 -57.43 -34.36
C TYR A 455 10.00 -57.80 -35.75
N ARG A 456 9.82 -56.81 -36.65
CA ARG A 456 9.44 -57.05 -38.05
C ARG A 456 10.47 -57.89 -38.80
N LYS A 457 11.77 -57.69 -38.56
CA LYS A 457 12.86 -58.52 -39.13
C LYS A 457 12.93 -59.95 -38.58
N ARG A 458 12.29 -60.25 -37.44
CA ARG A 458 12.23 -61.61 -36.88
C ARG A 458 11.02 -62.41 -37.37
N ILE A 459 10.02 -61.73 -37.92
CA ILE A 459 8.75 -62.34 -38.39
C ILE A 459 8.72 -62.50 -39.91
N ALA A 460 9.47 -61.68 -40.64
CA ALA A 460 9.85 -61.93 -42.03
C ALA A 460 11.07 -62.85 -42.08
#